data_AF-A0A1H7MB51-F1
#
_entry.id   AF-A0A1H7MB51-F1
#
_cell.length_a   1.000
_cell.length_b   1.000
_cell.length_c   1.000
_cell.angle_alpha   90.00
_cell.angle_beta   90.00
_cell.angle_gamma   90.00
#
_symmetry.space_group_name_H-M   'P 1'
#
loop_
_entity.id
_entity.type
_entity.pdbx_description
1 polymer ?
#
loop_
_entity_poly.entity_id
_entity_poly.type
_entity_poly.pdbx_seq_one_letter_code
_entity_poly.pdbx_strand_id
1 'polypeptide(L)' 'MVTETDELAVALDAAAVRAPGLSRSQLLTRLALEGHQAAQRAHDERRQRRLAALRAHSGGLTGVYGSDYLQRLREEWPA' A
#
# COMPACT_ATOMS: atom_id res chain seq x y z
N MET A 1 -22.61 -17.69 13.15
CA MET A 1 -21.74 -18.11 14.26
C MET A 1 -20.33 -18.13 13.71
N VAL A 2 -19.39 -17.35 14.27
CA VAL A 2 -17.98 -17.38 13.85
C VAL A 2 -17.28 -18.39 14.74
N THR A 3 -16.61 -19.38 14.15
CA THR A 3 -15.77 -20.30 14.93
C THR A 3 -14.49 -19.59 15.29
N GLU A 4 -14.23 -19.46 16.59
CA GLU A 4 -13.03 -18.83 17.09
C GLU A 4 -11.84 -19.77 16.93
N THR A 5 -10.79 -19.31 16.24
CA THR A 5 -9.49 -19.99 16.23
C THR A 5 -8.71 -19.58 17.48
N ASP A 6 -7.73 -20.40 17.89
CA ASP A 6 -6.87 -20.06 19.04
C ASP A 6 -6.18 -18.70 18.87
N GLU A 7 -5.79 -18.36 17.64
CA GLU A 7 -5.22 -17.06 17.28
C GLU A 7 -6.21 -15.89 17.48
N LEU A 8 -7.47 -16.10 17.08
CA LEU A 8 -8.52 -15.10 17.29
C LEU A 8 -8.81 -14.92 18.78
N ALA A 9 -8.73 -16.00 19.56
CA ALA A 9 -8.92 -15.96 21.00
C ALA A 9 -7.89 -15.04 21.68
N VAL A 10 -6.61 -15.26 21.36
CA VAL A 10 -5.50 -14.44 21.86
C VAL A 10 -5.65 -12.97 21.45
N ALA A 11 -6.04 -12.71 20.20
CA ALA A 11 -6.24 -11.34 19.72
C ALA A 11 -7.37 -10.61 20.45
N LEU A 12 -8.48 -11.31 20.71
CA LEU A 12 -9.61 -10.77 21.45
C LEU A 12 -9.28 -10.53 22.92
N ASP A 13 -8.52 -11.42 23.56
CA ASP A 13 -8.08 -11.25 24.95
C ASP A 13 -7.15 -10.04 25.09
N ALA A 14 -6.22 -9.86 24.15
CA ALA A 14 -5.38 -8.68 24.08
C ALA A 14 -6.20 -7.40 23.82
N ALA A 15 -7.28 -7.48 23.04
CA ALA A 15 -8.18 -6.35 22.81
C ALA A 15 -9.02 -6.01 24.06
N ALA A 16 -9.43 -7.02 24.84
CA ALA A 16 -10.18 -6.83 26.07
C ALA A 16 -9.37 -6.04 27.12
N VAL A 17 -8.05 -6.20 27.17
CA VAL A 17 -7.16 -5.39 28.02
C VAL A 17 -7.25 -3.90 27.69
N ARG A 18 -7.37 -3.57 26.40
CA ARG A 18 -7.44 -2.16 25.93
C ARG A 18 -8.85 -1.58 25.96
N ALA A 19 -9.86 -2.45 25.94
CA ALA A 19 -11.27 -2.07 25.92
C ALA A 19 -12.08 -2.94 26.91
N PRO A 20 -11.86 -2.73 28.22
CA PRO A 20 -12.53 -3.53 29.25
C PRO A 20 -14.04 -3.31 29.20
N GLY A 21 -14.80 -4.37 29.49
CA GLY A 21 -16.27 -4.33 29.56
C GLY A 21 -16.99 -4.55 28.22
N LEU A 22 -16.27 -4.69 27.10
CA LEU A 22 -16.86 -5.09 25.83
C LEU A 22 -17.02 -6.61 25.73
N SER A 23 -18.10 -7.06 25.11
CA SER A 23 -18.29 -8.47 24.77
C SER A 23 -17.32 -8.90 23.66
N ARG A 24 -17.06 -10.21 23.53
CA ARG A 24 -16.21 -10.74 22.43
C ARG A 24 -16.70 -10.32 21.05
N SER A 25 -18.01 -10.29 20.82
CA SER A 25 -18.58 -9.84 19.55
C SER A 25 -18.32 -8.35 19.29
N GLN A 26 -18.43 -7.50 20.32
CA GLN A 26 -18.12 -6.07 20.21
C GLN A 26 -16.62 -5.84 19.94
N LEU A 27 -15.74 -6.59 20.61
CA LEU A 27 -14.31 -6.57 20.36
C LEU A 27 -13.97 -7.00 18.93
N LEU A 28 -14.62 -8.05 18.43
CA LEU A 28 -14.45 -8.53 17.06
C LEU A 28 -14.87 -7.46 16.04
N THR A 29 -16.04 -6.84 16.22
CA THR A 29 -16.51 -5.74 15.36
C THR A 29 -15.52 -4.58 15.37
N ARG A 30 -15.04 -4.20 16.56
CA ARG A 30 -14.07 -3.11 16.69
C ARG A 30 -12.76 -3.43 15.99
N LEU A 31 -12.18 -4.62 16.20
CA LEU A 31 -10.95 -5.05 15.54
C LEU A 31 -11.11 -5.11 14.01
N ALA A 32 -12.27 -5.55 13.52
CA ALA A 32 -12.55 -5.58 12.07
C ALA A 32 -12.55 -4.17 11.47
N LEU A 33 -13.16 -3.20 12.15
CA LEU A 33 -13.18 -1.79 11.72
C LEU A 33 -11.78 -1.16 11.80
N GLU A 34 -11.05 -1.38 12.88
CA GLU A 34 -9.67 -0.91 13.03
C GLU A 34 -8.75 -1.51 11.96
N GLY A 35 -8.89 -2.82 11.70
CA GLY A 35 -8.16 -3.53 10.65
C GLY A 35 -8.48 -3.01 9.25
N HIS A 36 -9.75 -2.73 8.95
CA HIS A 36 -10.16 -2.12 7.69
C HIS A 36 -9.52 -0.75 7.49
N GLN A 37 -9.53 0.11 8.51
CA GLN A 37 -8.89 1.42 8.44
C GLN A 37 -7.36 1.32 8.29
N ALA A 38 -6.72 0.38 8.98
CA ALA A 38 -5.29 0.13 8.84
C ALA A 38 -4.93 -0.32 7.42
N ALA A 39 -5.72 -1.22 6.83
CA ALA A 39 -5.55 -1.68 5.47
C ALA A 39 -5.68 -0.54 4.44
N GLN A 40 -6.68 0.35 4.62
CA GLN A 40 -6.84 1.54 3.77
C GLN A 40 -5.62 2.46 3.84
N ARG A 41 -5.14 2.80 5.06
CA ARG A 41 -3.94 3.62 5.24
C ARG A 41 -2.71 3.00 4.56
N ALA A 42 -2.49 1.70 4.74
CA ALA A 42 -1.39 0.99 4.11
C ALA A 42 -1.49 0.96 2.57
N HIS A 43 -2.71 0.91 2.02
CA HIS A 43 -2.93 1.04 0.58
C HIS A 43 -2.59 2.45 0.09
N ASP A 44 -3.05 3.49 0.78
CA ASP A 44 -2.80 4.87 0.41
C ASP A 44 -1.33 5.24 0.50
N GLU A 45 -0.63 4.80 1.54
CA GLU A 45 0.82 4.98 1.66
C GLU A 45 1.57 4.33 0.51
N ARG A 46 1.21 3.09 0.13
CA ARG A 46 1.81 2.42 -1.03
C ARG A 46 1.56 3.19 -2.32
N ARG A 47 0.34 3.70 -2.52
CA ARG A 47 -0.02 4.54 -3.67
C ARG A 47 0.79 5.83 -3.69
N GLN A 48 0.93 6.52 -2.55
CA GLN A 48 1.70 7.75 -2.44
C GLN A 48 3.19 7.52 -2.72
N ARG A 49 3.79 6.46 -2.18
CA ARG A 49 5.19 6.09 -2.46
C ARG A 49 5.41 5.85 -3.95
N ARG A 50 4.50 5.12 -4.62
CA ARG A 50 4.56 4.90 -6.06
C ARG A 50 4.48 6.21 -6.85
N LEU A 51 3.54 7.09 -6.51
CA LEU A 51 3.40 8.39 -7.19
C LEU A 51 4.60 9.32 -6.94
N ALA A 52 5.19 9.28 -5.74
CA ALA A 52 6.41 10.01 -5.43
C ALA A 52 7.58 9.54 -6.30
N ALA A 53 7.78 8.22 -6.43
CA ALA A 53 8.81 7.67 -7.30
C ALA A 53 8.61 8.08 -8.77
N LEU A 54 7.37 7.97 -9.29
CA LEU A 54 7.07 8.40 -10.65
C LEU A 54 7.36 9.89 -10.86
N ARG A 55 6.96 10.76 -9.94
CA ARG A 55 7.24 12.20 -10.02
C ARG A 55 8.73 12.52 -9.96
N ALA A 56 9.50 11.79 -9.14
CA ALA A 56 10.94 12.00 -9.02
C ALA A 56 11.69 11.71 -10.32
N HIS A 57 11.18 10.79 -11.15
CA HIS A 57 11.82 10.40 -12.40
C HIS A 57 11.15 10.99 -13.65
N SER A 58 9.89 11.43 -13.56
CA SER A 58 9.16 12.02 -14.68
C SER A 58 9.86 13.29 -15.14
N GLY A 59 10.10 13.41 -16.45
CA GLY A 59 10.70 14.60 -17.04
C GLY A 59 12.22 14.73 -16.87
N GLY A 60 12.87 13.81 -16.14
CA GLY A 60 14.33 13.84 -15.95
C GLY A 60 15.15 13.70 -17.25
N LEU A 61 14.52 13.21 -18.33
CA LEU A 61 15.13 13.10 -19.66
C LEU A 61 14.47 14.03 -20.69
N THR A 62 13.55 14.90 -20.28
CA THR A 62 12.92 15.85 -21.20
C THR A 62 13.97 16.82 -21.72
N GLY A 63 14.11 16.89 -23.05
CA GLY A 63 15.10 17.73 -23.71
C GLY A 63 16.54 17.18 -23.72
N VAL A 64 16.78 16.00 -23.11
CA VAL A 64 18.11 15.34 -23.18
C VAL A 64 18.41 14.84 -24.59
N TYR A 65 17.38 14.39 -25.31
CA TYR A 65 17.51 13.96 -26.69
C TYR A 65 17.03 15.06 -27.63
N GLY A 66 17.93 15.51 -28.50
CA GLY A 66 17.60 16.46 -29.57
C GLY A 66 16.59 15.89 -30.56
N SER A 67 15.93 16.76 -31.32
CA SER A 67 14.90 16.38 -32.29
C SER A 67 15.40 15.43 -33.39
N ASP A 68 16.71 15.40 -33.64
CA ASP A 68 17.39 14.57 -34.64
C ASP A 68 17.99 13.28 -34.04
N TYR A 69 17.90 13.07 -32.73
CA TYR A 69 18.60 11.98 -32.03
C TYR A 69 18.29 10.58 -32.62
N LEU A 70 17.01 10.31 -32.89
CA LEU A 70 16.58 9.02 -33.47
C LEU A 70 16.99 8.84 -34.93
N GLN A 71 17.24 9.93 -35.66
CA GLN A 71 17.77 9.85 -37.02
C GLN A 71 19.23 9.43 -36.95
N ARG A 72 20.04 10.13 -36.14
CA ARG A 72 21.46 9.81 -35.94
C ARG A 72 21.69 8.38 -35.45
N LEU A 73 20.87 7.92 -34.49
CA LEU A 73 20.96 6.55 -33.97
C LEU A 73 20.71 5.48 -35.05
N ARG A 74 19.85 5.76 -36.03
CA ARG A 74 19.53 4.81 -37.11
C ARG A 74 20.64 4.74 -38.16
N GLU A 75 21.38 5.82 -38.35
CA GLU A 75 22.52 5.87 -39.27
C GLU A 75 23.71 5.03 -38.77
N GLU A 76 23.79 4.74 -37.47
CA GLU A 76 24.85 3.94 -36.84
C GLU A 76 24.63 2.42 -36.94
N TRP A 77 23.42 1.96 -37.33
CA TRP A 77 23.14 0.54 -37.43
C TRP A 77 23.62 -0.03 -38.78
N PRO A 78 24.45 -1.10 -38.79
CA PRO A 78 24.76 -1.79 -40.04
C PRO A 78 23.50 -2.47 -40.60
N ALA A 79 23.37 -2.45 -41.93
CA ALA A 79 22.25 -3.03 -42.68
C ALA A 79 22.13 -4.55 -42.50
#